data_AF-A0A4S8LG08-F1
#
_entry.id   AF-A0A4S8LG08-F1
#
_cell.length_a   1.000
_cell.length_b   1.000
_cell.length_c   1.000
_cell.angle_alpha   90.00
_cell.angle_beta   90.00
_cell.angle_gamma   90.00
#
_symmetry.space_group_name_H-M   'P 1'
#
loop_
_entity.id
_entity.type
_entity.pdbx_description
1 polymer ?
#
loop_
_entity_poly.entity_id
_entity_poly.type
_entity_poly.pdbx_seq_one_letter_code
_entity_poly.pdbx_strand_id
1 'polypeptide(L)' 'MSKVQEAVEWSFKEANSQFSFFNFSLNQKILLQPVGLFYLVGLLLCNCHTILHRPQIPQYFDCNPPTLLEYFQGGP' A
#
# COMPACT_ATOMS: atom_id res chain seq x y z
N MET A 1 -19.61 -1.17 -9.27
CA MET A 1 -18.17 -1.14 -8.95
C MET A 1 -17.42 -1.93 -10.00
N SER A 2 -16.35 -1.38 -10.54
CA SER A 2 -15.44 -2.14 -11.42
C SER A 2 -14.44 -2.91 -10.55
N LYS A 3 -14.05 -4.13 -10.96
CA LYS A 3 -13.01 -4.93 -10.26
C LYS A 3 -11.71 -4.14 -10.02
N VAL A 4 -11.38 -3.22 -10.93
CA VAL A 4 -10.20 -2.35 -10.81
C VAL A 4 -10.38 -1.30 -9.72
N GLN A 5 -11.58 -0.73 -9.59
CA GLN A 5 -11.89 0.23 -8.52
C GLN A 5 -11.84 -0.44 -7.14
N GLU A 6 -12.41 -1.65 -7.02
CA GLU A 6 -12.39 -2.43 -5.78
C GLU A 6 -10.97 -2.72 -5.30
N ALA A 7 -10.09 -3.17 -6.20
CA ALA A 7 -8.68 -3.43 -5.87
C ALA A 7 -7.97 -2.18 -5.34
N VAL A 8 -8.20 -1.03 -5.98
CA VAL A 8 -7.61 0.26 -5.59
C VAL A 8 -8.15 0.68 -4.22
N GLU A 9 -9.47 0.67 -4.01
CA GLU A 9 -10.09 1.02 -2.73
C GLU A 9 -9.60 0.15 -1.57
N TRP A 10 -9.42 -1.15 -1.79
CA TRP A 10 -8.86 -2.05 -0.80
C TRP A 10 -7.43 -1.69 -0.41
N SER A 11 -6.58 -1.35 -1.38
CA SER A 11 -5.21 -0.91 -1.10
C SER A 11 -5.15 0.42 -0.34
N PHE A 12 -6.05 1.36 -0.63
CA PHE A 12 -6.20 2.60 0.16
C PHE A 12 -6.62 2.32 1.60
N LYS A 13 -7.58 1.40 1.80
CA LYS A 13 -8.03 1.01 3.13
C LYS A 13 -6.91 0.39 3.95
N GLU A 14 -6.14 -0.52 3.36
CA GLU A 14 -5.03 -1.19 4.03
C GLU A 14 -3.94 -0.19 4.44
N ALA A 15 -3.51 0.68 3.52
CA ALA A 15 -2.50 1.68 3.80
C ALA A 15 -2.91 2.63 4.96
N ASN A 16 -4.16 3.08 4.98
CA ASN A 16 -4.68 3.92 6.07
C ASN A 16 -4.84 3.17 7.40
N SER A 17 -5.08 1.86 7.36
CA SER A 17 -5.17 1.01 8.55
C SER A 17 -3.79 0.81 9.20
N GLN A 18 -2.74 0.64 8.38
CA GLN A 18 -1.38 0.46 8.88
C GLN A 18 -0.73 1.77 9.32
N PHE A 19 -1.00 2.86 8.61
CA PHE A 19 -0.39 4.15 8.86
C PHE A 19 -1.45 5.23 9.08
N SER A 20 -1.79 5.50 10.34
CA SER A 20 -2.72 6.58 10.71
C SER A 20 -2.24 7.97 10.25
N PHE A 21 -0.97 8.11 9.88
CA PHE A 21 -0.41 9.30 9.27
C PHE A 21 -0.99 9.60 7.87
N PHE A 22 -1.46 8.59 7.13
CA PHE A 22 -2.09 8.76 5.82
C PHE A 22 -3.50 9.34 5.91
N ASN A 23 -4.10 9.33 7.09
CA ASN A 23 -5.37 9.97 7.29
C ASN A 23 -5.21 11.50 7.22
N PHE A 24 -5.75 12.06 6.13
CA PHE A 24 -5.65 13.48 5.82
C PHE A 24 -6.14 14.38 6.96
N SER A 25 -7.27 14.05 7.58
CA SER A 25 -7.86 14.87 8.64
C SER A 25 -7.08 14.81 9.95
N LEU A 26 -6.22 13.80 10.13
CA LEU A 26 -5.48 13.60 11.37
C LEU A 26 -4.09 14.24 11.32
N ASN A 27 -3.35 14.08 10.22
CA ASN A 27 -1.90 14.31 10.26
C ASN A 27 -1.25 14.93 9.01
N GLN A 28 -1.94 15.05 7.89
CA GLN A 28 -1.30 15.52 6.65
C GLN A 28 -1.45 17.02 6.44
N LYS A 29 -0.33 17.72 6.29
CA LYS A 29 -0.29 19.16 6.02
C LYS A 29 0.27 19.42 4.63
N ILE A 30 -0.61 19.58 3.64
CA ILE A 30 -0.22 19.90 2.25
C ILE A 30 0.57 21.21 2.26
N LEU A 31 1.62 21.29 1.44
CA LEU A 31 2.57 22.41 1.33
C LEU A 31 3.47 22.65 2.56
N LEU A 32 3.22 21.98 3.69
CA LEU A 32 4.03 22.08 4.92
C LEU A 32 4.82 20.81 5.22
N GLN A 33 4.49 19.72 4.54
CA GLN A 33 5.11 18.42 4.68
C GLN A 33 5.26 17.76 3.31
N PRO A 34 6.24 16.87 3.12
CA PRO A 34 6.41 16.10 1.90
C PRO A 34 5.40 14.94 1.84
N VAL A 35 4.11 15.29 1.85
CA VAL A 35 2.97 14.37 1.90
C VAL A 35 3.06 13.28 0.83
N GLY A 36 3.38 13.66 -0.41
CA GLY A 36 3.54 12.71 -1.51
C GLY A 36 4.66 11.70 -1.27
N LEU A 37 5.81 12.13 -0.74
CA LEU A 37 6.93 11.24 -0.42
C LEU A 37 6.55 10.27 0.69
N PHE A 38 5.91 10.75 1.75
CA PHE A 38 5.44 9.87 2.83
C PHE A 38 4.45 8.84 2.34
N TYR A 39 3.52 9.24 1.46
CA TYR A 39 2.57 8.33 0.86
C TYR A 39 3.23 7.25 0.02
N LEU A 40 4.18 7.63 -0.84
CA LEU A 40 4.98 6.68 -1.63
C LEU A 40 5.74 5.69 -0.75
N VAL A 41 6.46 6.19 0.26
CA VAL A 41 7.25 5.34 1.17
C VAL A 41 6.36 4.38 1.95
N GLY A 42 5.26 4.85 2.54
CA GLY A 42 4.40 3.96 3.32
C GLY A 42 3.59 2.99 2.45
N LEU A 43 3.26 3.31 1.20
CA LEU A 43 2.75 2.31 0.24
C LEU A 43 3.78 1.20 0.00
N LEU A 44 5.05 1.58 -0.16
CA LEU A 44 6.15 0.66 -0.37
C LEU A 44 6.32 -0.29 0.83
N LEU A 45 6.24 0.27 2.05
CA LEU A 45 6.24 -0.52 3.30
C LEU A 45 4.97 -1.38 3.45
N CYS A 46 3.80 -0.87 3.07
CA CYS A 46 2.53 -1.60 3.10
C CYS A 46 2.58 -2.84 2.19
N ASN A 47 3.19 -2.72 1.01
CA ASN A 47 3.43 -3.85 0.11
C ASN A 47 4.42 -4.85 0.72
N CYS A 48 5.48 -4.39 1.39
CA CYS A 48 6.40 -5.28 2.12
C CYS A 48 5.68 -6.05 3.23
N HIS A 49 4.83 -5.36 4.01
CA HIS A 49 4.00 -5.99 5.02
C HIS A 49 3.05 -7.02 4.40
N THR A 50 2.44 -6.72 3.26
CA THR A 50 1.55 -7.63 2.52
C THR A 50 2.28 -8.88 2.03
N ILE A 51 3.53 -8.73 1.56
CA ILE A 51 4.39 -9.85 1.16
C ILE A 51 4.69 -10.77 2.36
N LEU A 52 5.05 -10.18 3.50
CA LEU A 52 5.42 -10.92 4.72
C LEU A 52 4.21 -11.53 5.45
N HIS A 53 3.10 -10.82 5.45
CA HIS A 53 1.87 -11.14 6.18
C HIS A 53 0.72 -11.13 5.19
N ARG A 54 0.64 -12.18 4.35
CA ARG A 54 -0.35 -12.29 3.27
C ARG A 54 -1.78 -12.12 3.82
N PRO A 55 -2.45 -10.98 3.57
CA PRO A 55 -3.84 -10.82 3.93
C PRO A 55 -4.73 -11.59 2.93
N GLN A 56 -6.04 -11.59 3.18
CA GLN A 56 -6.99 -12.26 2.29
C GLN A 56 -7.11 -11.56 0.93
N ILE A 57 -6.88 -10.24 0.87
CA ILE A 57 -7.11 -9.41 -0.32
C ILE A 57 -6.31 -9.90 -1.55
N PRO A 58 -4.98 -10.14 -1.48
CA PRO A 58 -4.23 -10.70 -2.60
C PRO A 58 -4.74 -12.06 -3.11
N GLN A 59 -5.45 -12.83 -2.28
CA GLN A 59 -5.97 -14.15 -2.66
C GLN A 59 -7.13 -14.07 -3.66
N TYR A 60 -7.75 -12.89 -3.81
CA TYR A 60 -8.75 -12.65 -4.86
C TYR A 60 -8.14 -12.43 -6.24
N PHE A 61 -6.80 -12.28 -6.32
CA PHE A 61 -6.06 -12.13 -7.56
C PHE A 61 -5.27 -13.40 -7.83
N ASP A 62 -5.26 -13.86 -9.08
CA ASP A 62 -4.45 -14.99 -9.52
C ASP A 62 -2.99 -14.53 -9.76
N CYS A 63 -2.37 -14.00 -8.69
CA CYS A 63 -1.04 -13.42 -8.70
C CYS A 63 -0.26 -13.88 -7.48
N ASN A 64 0.88 -14.53 -7.70
CA ASN A 64 1.80 -14.85 -6.62
C ASN A 64 2.54 -13.58 -6.19
N PRO A 65 2.64 -13.31 -4.88
CA PRO A 65 3.41 -12.17 -4.42
C PRO A 65 4.90 -12.40 -4.68
N PRO A 66 5.65 -11.33 -5.01
CA PRO A 66 7.09 -11.40 -5.11
C PRO A 66 7.72 -11.62 -3.73
N THR A 67 8.98 -12.03 -3.73
CA THR A 67 9.85 -11.90 -2.55
C THR A 67 10.13 -10.43 -2.25
N LEU A 68 10.56 -10.12 -1.01
CA LEU A 68 11.02 -8.76 -0.70
C LEU A 68 12.20 -8.33 -1.58
N LEU A 69 13.09 -9.26 -1.91
CA LEU A 69 14.26 -8.97 -2.75
C LEU A 69 13.82 -8.51 -4.14
N GLU A 70 12.94 -9.28 -4.80
CA GLU A 70 12.34 -8.92 -6.09
C GLU A 70 11.56 -7.61 -6.01
N TYR A 71 10.85 -7.36 -4.90
CA TYR A 71 10.09 -6.12 -4.76
C TYR A 71 10.97 -4.86 -4.74
N PHE A 72 12.12 -4.91 -4.05
CA PHE A 72 13.02 -3.76 -3.91
C PHE A 72 14.06 -3.62 -5.03
N GLN A 73 14.49 -4.72 -5.64
CA GLN A 73 15.52 -4.72 -6.68
C GLN A 73 14.92 -4.72 -8.09
N GLY A 74 13.59 -4.83 -8.19
CA GLY A 74 12.91 -5.23 -9.42
C GLY A 74 12.89 -6.76 -9.50
N GLY A 75 11.73 -7.33 -9.84
CA GLY A 75 11.64 -8.74 -10.20
C GLY A 75 12.45 -9.02 -11.47
N PRO A 76 12.54 -10.28 -11.92
CA PRO A 76 13.11 -10.57 -13.24
C PRO A 76 12.49 -9.70 -14.35
#